data_AF-A0A1Y5DGS8-F1
#
_entry.id   AF-A0A1Y5DGS8-F1
#
_cell.length_a   1.000
_cell.length_b   1.000
_cell.length_c   1.000
_cell.angle_alpha   90.00
_cell.angle_beta   90.00
_cell.angle_gamma   90.00
#
_symmetry.space_group_name_H-M   'P 1'
#
loop_
_entity.id
_entity.type
_entity.pdbx_description
1 polymer ?
#
loop_
_entity_poly.entity_id
_entity_poly.type
_entity_poly.pdbx_seq_one_letter_code
_entity_poly.pdbx_strand_id
1 'polypeptide(L)'
;MRSLSAIDKFIGHVDNVLKTLAPNAASAQRVSPAQNTPHAQLDESQQQHSAGLMRINHTGEVCAQALYQGQSLTARLPEIREAMEEAAEEEIDHLVWCEQRLGELNSHTSILNPAFYAMSYTVGAVAGALGDKWSLGFVAATENQVCAHLTAHLKQLPEQDLRSRAVLEGMYEDEL
;
A
#
# COMPACT_ATOMS: atom_id res chain seq x y z
N MET A 1 -16.60 -4.61 -26.01
CA MET A 1 -16.37 -4.31 -24.57
C MET A 1 -17.53 -3.47 -24.08
N ARG A 2 -18.11 -3.79 -22.91
CA ARG A 2 -19.17 -2.95 -22.31
C ARG A 2 -18.55 -1.65 -21.80
N SER A 3 -19.13 -0.50 -22.16
CA SER A 3 -18.74 0.78 -21.58
C SER A 3 -19.40 0.93 -20.21
N LEU A 4 -18.59 1.11 -19.15
CA LEU A 4 -19.11 1.40 -17.81
C LEU A 4 -19.82 2.76 -17.79
N SER A 5 -21.00 2.80 -17.17
CA SER A 5 -21.73 4.05 -16.95
C SER A 5 -21.03 4.93 -15.90
N ALA A 6 -21.44 6.19 -15.77
CA ALA A 6 -20.92 7.07 -14.72
C ALA A 6 -21.20 6.53 -13.31
N ILE A 7 -22.35 5.84 -13.12
CA ILE A 7 -22.71 5.22 -11.86
C ILE A 7 -21.80 4.02 -11.58
N ASP A 8 -21.52 3.19 -12.58
CA ASP A 8 -20.61 2.03 -12.42
C ASP A 8 -19.21 2.48 -12.00
N LYS A 9 -18.70 3.55 -12.62
CA LYS A 9 -17.40 4.14 -12.27
C LYS A 9 -17.40 4.71 -10.85
N PHE A 10 -18.47 5.41 -10.46
CA PHE A 10 -18.61 5.91 -9.09
C PHE A 10 -18.61 4.78 -8.07
N ILE A 11 -19.36 3.71 -8.32
CA ILE A 11 -19.39 2.52 -7.46
C ILE A 11 -17.99 1.90 -7.36
N GLY A 12 -17.26 1.79 -8.48
CA GLY A 12 -15.88 1.30 -8.48
C GLY A 12 -14.94 2.15 -7.61
N HIS A 13 -15.06 3.48 -7.65
CA HIS A 13 -14.26 4.34 -6.78
C HIS A 13 -14.60 4.14 -5.29
N VAL A 14 -15.89 4.02 -4.94
CA VAL A 14 -16.28 3.74 -3.55
C VAL A 14 -15.78 2.37 -3.10
N ASP A 15 -15.85 1.35 -3.96
CA ASP A 15 -15.33 0.01 -3.69
C ASP A 15 -13.83 0.03 -3.41
N ASN A 16 -13.04 0.76 -4.22
CA ASN A 16 -11.60 0.91 -4.00
C ASN A 16 -11.29 1.61 -2.66
N VAL A 17 -12.01 2.70 -2.33
CA VAL A 17 -11.85 3.39 -1.04
C VAL A 17 -12.12 2.42 0.12
N LEU A 18 -13.18 1.62 0.03
CA LEU A 18 -13.53 0.64 1.06
C LEU A 18 -12.47 -0.45 1.19
N LYS A 19 -12.00 -1.01 0.07
CA LYS A 19 -10.93 -2.01 0.08
C LYS A 19 -9.63 -1.48 0.69
N THR A 20 -9.30 -0.21 0.47
CA THR A 20 -8.08 0.40 1.02
C THR A 20 -8.20 0.75 2.51
N LEU A 21 -9.38 1.22 2.97
CA LEU A 21 -9.53 1.79 4.31
C LEU A 21 -10.20 0.87 5.34
N ALA A 22 -11.11 0.00 4.89
CA ALA A 22 -11.86 -0.85 5.80
C ALA A 22 -11.03 -2.09 6.15
N PRO A 23 -10.90 -2.41 7.45
CA PRO A 23 -10.10 -3.56 7.85
C PRO A 23 -10.63 -4.88 7.25
N ASN A 24 -9.73 -5.72 6.74
CA ASN A 24 -10.05 -7.00 6.09
C ASN A 24 -10.98 -6.90 4.87
N ALA A 25 -11.11 -5.72 4.24
CA ALA A 25 -11.95 -5.56 3.05
C ALA A 25 -11.23 -5.95 1.75
N ALA A 26 -9.91 -5.77 1.69
CA ALA A 26 -9.09 -6.24 0.60
C ALA A 26 -8.77 -7.73 0.71
N SER A 27 -8.39 -8.34 -0.41
CA SER A 27 -7.93 -9.73 -0.46
C SER A 27 -6.70 -9.82 -1.33
N ALA A 28 -5.63 -10.41 -0.78
CA ALA A 28 -4.41 -10.66 -1.53
C ALA A 28 -4.64 -11.78 -2.55
N GLN A 29 -4.05 -11.63 -3.73
CA GLN A 29 -3.95 -12.68 -4.75
C GLN A 29 -2.89 -13.71 -4.36
N ARG A 30 -1.85 -13.26 -3.65
CA ARG A 30 -0.74 -14.10 -3.18
C ARG A 30 -0.80 -14.32 -1.67
N VAL A 31 -0.35 -15.49 -1.25
CA VAL A 31 -0.12 -15.77 0.17
C VAL A 31 1.00 -14.88 0.70
N SER A 32 0.92 -14.49 1.99
CA SER A 32 1.97 -13.69 2.62
C SER A 32 3.34 -14.39 2.53
N PRO A 33 4.43 -13.67 2.21
CA PRO A 33 5.80 -14.19 2.27
C PRO A 33 6.15 -14.81 3.64
N ALA A 34 5.51 -14.36 4.71
CA ALA A 34 5.70 -14.87 6.06
C ALA A 34 4.95 -16.18 6.35
N GLN A 35 4.15 -16.74 5.43
CA GLN A 35 3.28 -17.89 5.68
C GLN A 35 4.03 -19.07 6.33
N ASN A 36 5.23 -19.39 5.83
CA ASN A 36 6.02 -20.54 6.30
C ASN A 36 7.05 -20.17 7.39
N THR A 37 7.06 -18.92 7.86
CA THR A 37 8.03 -18.44 8.84
C THR A 37 7.51 -18.67 10.27
N PRO A 38 8.23 -19.38 11.16
CA PRO A 38 7.77 -19.61 12.52
C PRO A 38 7.51 -18.32 13.31
N HIS A 39 6.55 -18.35 14.23
CA HIS A 39 6.38 -17.27 15.20
C HIS A 39 7.54 -17.29 16.20
N ALA A 40 8.16 -16.13 16.41
CA ALA A 40 9.11 -15.92 17.50
C ALA A 40 8.40 -15.33 18.72
N GLN A 41 8.97 -15.56 19.90
CA GLN A 41 8.56 -14.84 21.12
C GLN A 41 9.22 -13.47 21.12
N LEU A 42 8.41 -12.43 20.93
CA LEU A 42 8.82 -11.05 21.11
C LEU A 42 8.46 -10.61 22.52
N ASP A 43 9.33 -9.84 23.16
CA ASP A 43 8.93 -9.08 24.34
C ASP A 43 7.95 -7.95 23.96
N GLU A 44 7.29 -7.36 24.95
CA GLU A 44 6.27 -6.32 24.71
C GLU A 44 6.84 -5.11 23.96
N SER A 45 8.08 -4.71 24.25
CA SER A 45 8.72 -3.57 23.58
C SER A 45 9.03 -3.89 22.12
N GLN A 46 9.52 -5.09 21.84
CA GLN A 46 9.80 -5.58 20.50
C GLN A 46 8.52 -5.70 19.67
N GLN A 47 7.46 -6.27 20.25
CA GLN A 47 6.16 -6.39 19.59
C GLN A 47 5.57 -5.01 19.25
N GLN A 48 5.61 -4.05 20.19
CA GLN A 48 5.14 -2.69 19.95
C GLN A 48 5.95 -1.98 18.86
N HIS A 49 7.28 -2.14 18.88
CA HIS A 49 8.17 -1.55 17.88
C HIS A 49 7.91 -2.13 16.48
N SER A 50 7.87 -3.46 16.35
CA SER A 50 7.50 -4.14 15.10
C SER A 50 6.13 -3.71 14.59
N ALA A 51 5.14 -3.62 15.47
CA ALA A 51 3.80 -3.16 15.10
C ALA A 51 3.81 -1.70 14.64
N GLY A 52 4.66 -0.85 15.23
CA GLY A 52 4.89 0.53 14.79
C GLY A 52 5.41 0.58 13.35
N LEU A 53 6.47 -0.19 13.06
CA LEU A 53 7.05 -0.26 11.71
C LEU A 53 6.03 -0.80 10.69
N MET A 54 5.35 -1.90 11.00
CA MET A 54 4.33 -2.47 10.11
C MET A 54 3.15 -1.52 9.86
N ARG A 55 2.76 -0.70 10.85
CA ARG A 55 1.73 0.34 10.66
C ARG A 55 2.17 1.41 9.70
N ILE A 56 3.44 1.81 9.76
CA ILE A 56 3.99 2.82 8.86
C ILE A 56 3.99 2.26 7.43
N ASN A 57 4.48 1.03 7.22
CA ASN A 57 4.44 0.37 5.90
C ASN A 57 2.98 0.27 5.38
N HIS A 58 2.05 -0.25 6.18
CA HIS A 58 0.63 -0.28 5.80
C HIS A 58 0.08 1.11 5.43
N THR A 59 0.45 2.15 6.17
CA THR A 59 0.00 3.52 5.86
C THR A 59 0.62 4.01 4.55
N GLY A 60 1.86 3.60 4.25
CA GLY A 60 2.50 3.77 2.95
C GLY A 60 1.64 3.18 1.83
N GLU A 61 1.22 1.93 1.96
CA GLU A 61 0.35 1.28 0.97
C GLU A 61 -0.99 1.99 0.78
N VAL A 62 -1.62 2.44 1.88
CA VAL A 62 -2.83 3.27 1.80
C VAL A 62 -2.58 4.57 1.02
N CYS A 63 -1.43 5.19 1.20
CA CYS A 63 -1.05 6.39 0.47
C CYS A 63 -0.80 6.11 -1.01
N ALA A 64 -0.08 5.03 -1.34
CA ALA A 64 0.20 4.61 -2.72
C ALA A 64 -1.11 4.34 -3.48
N GLN A 65 -1.99 3.53 -2.90
CA GLN A 65 -3.33 3.24 -3.41
C GLN A 65 -4.12 4.52 -3.71
N ALA A 66 -4.19 5.42 -2.74
CA ALA A 66 -4.89 6.68 -2.90
C ALA A 66 -4.30 7.54 -4.02
N LEU A 67 -2.97 7.60 -4.09
CA LEU A 67 -2.24 8.38 -5.06
C LEU A 67 -2.50 7.90 -6.49
N TYR A 68 -2.34 6.60 -6.74
CA TYR A 68 -2.58 5.99 -8.04
C TYR A 68 -4.04 6.17 -8.48
N GLN A 69 -4.99 5.98 -7.56
CA GLN A 69 -6.42 6.23 -7.82
C GLN A 69 -6.73 7.71 -8.13
N GLY A 70 -6.01 8.64 -7.51
CA GLY A 70 -6.10 10.07 -7.81
C GLY A 70 -5.53 10.41 -9.19
N GLN A 71 -4.35 9.88 -9.52
CA GLN A 71 -3.70 10.08 -10.82
C GLN A 71 -4.57 9.51 -11.94
N SER A 72 -5.08 8.28 -11.79
CA SER A 72 -5.92 7.61 -12.79
C SER A 72 -7.21 8.38 -13.07
N LEU A 73 -7.80 9.04 -12.07
CA LEU A 73 -9.01 9.86 -12.23
C LEU A 73 -8.80 11.03 -13.21
N THR A 74 -7.61 11.62 -13.23
CA THR A 74 -7.31 12.89 -13.93
C THR A 74 -6.30 12.76 -15.07
N ALA A 75 -5.74 11.57 -15.27
CA ALA A 75 -4.83 11.25 -16.36
C ALA A 75 -5.45 11.55 -17.72
N ARG A 76 -4.66 12.12 -18.64
CA ARG A 76 -5.13 12.52 -19.97
C ARG A 76 -5.00 11.40 -20.98
N LEU A 77 -3.95 10.58 -20.85
CA LEU A 77 -3.67 9.46 -21.73
C LEU A 77 -4.25 8.17 -21.15
N PRO A 78 -5.00 7.37 -21.95
CA PRO A 78 -5.55 6.09 -21.49
C PRO A 78 -4.48 5.13 -20.97
N GLU A 79 -3.32 5.07 -21.63
CA GLU A 79 -2.19 4.22 -21.23
C GLU A 79 -1.67 4.53 -19.81
N ILE A 80 -1.69 5.80 -19.41
CA ILE A 80 -1.24 6.23 -18.09
C ILE A 80 -2.29 5.88 -17.05
N ARG A 81 -3.58 6.07 -17.38
CA ARG A 81 -4.66 5.63 -16.49
C ARG A 81 -4.58 4.12 -16.24
N GLU A 82 -4.40 3.33 -17.29
CA GLU A 82 -4.28 1.86 -17.19
C GLU A 82 -3.06 1.46 -16.35
N ALA A 83 -1.90 2.10 -16.55
CA ALA A 83 -0.72 1.85 -15.73
C ALA A 83 -0.93 2.18 -14.24
N MET A 84 -1.68 3.25 -13.90
CA MET A 84 -1.98 3.58 -12.50
C MET A 84 -3.00 2.61 -11.89
N GLU A 85 -3.94 2.10 -12.69
CA GLU A 85 -4.89 1.07 -12.25
C GLU A 85 -4.16 -0.26 -11.99
N GLU A 86 -3.23 -0.64 -12.87
CA GLU A 86 -2.37 -1.82 -12.72
C GLU A 86 -1.47 -1.73 -11.48
N ALA A 87 -0.74 -0.61 -11.31
CA ALA A 87 0.07 -0.38 -10.12
C ALA A 87 -0.77 -0.46 -8.83
N ALA A 88 -1.97 0.14 -8.82
CA ALA A 88 -2.86 0.02 -7.67
C ALA A 88 -3.33 -1.44 -7.42
N GLU A 89 -3.50 -2.27 -8.44
CA GLU A 89 -3.85 -3.68 -8.25
C GLU A 89 -2.68 -4.49 -7.67
N GLU A 90 -1.44 -4.21 -8.10
CA GLU A 90 -0.23 -4.88 -7.63
C GLU A 90 0.02 -4.64 -6.13
N GLU A 91 -0.19 -3.41 -5.65
CA GLU A 91 0.05 -3.04 -4.23
C GLU A 91 -0.99 -3.61 -3.25
N ILE A 92 -2.10 -4.21 -3.71
CA ILE A 92 -3.13 -4.77 -2.81
C ILE A 92 -2.55 -5.89 -1.95
N ASP A 93 -1.65 -6.69 -2.51
CA ASP A 93 -0.99 -7.77 -1.78
C ASP A 93 -0.20 -7.22 -0.59
N HIS A 94 0.58 -6.15 -0.80
CA HIS A 94 1.40 -5.52 0.24
C HIS A 94 0.54 -4.92 1.36
N LEU A 95 -0.54 -4.23 0.99
CA LEU A 95 -1.52 -3.69 1.94
C LEU A 95 -2.06 -4.81 2.85
N VAL A 96 -2.51 -5.92 2.25
CA VAL A 96 -3.09 -7.05 2.97
C VAL A 96 -2.05 -7.77 3.83
N TRP A 97 -0.82 -7.98 3.33
CA TRP A 97 0.23 -8.61 4.13
C TRP A 97 0.62 -7.79 5.34
N CYS A 98 0.69 -6.46 5.20
CA CYS A 98 0.93 -5.57 6.32
C CYS A 98 -0.20 -5.60 7.34
N GLU A 99 -1.47 -5.61 6.88
CA GLU A 99 -2.64 -5.74 7.77
C GLU A 99 -2.64 -7.07 8.53
N GLN A 100 -2.41 -8.18 7.84
CA GLN A 100 -2.31 -9.52 8.44
C GLN A 100 -1.23 -9.55 9.53
N ARG A 101 -0.04 -9.00 9.24
CA ARG A 101 1.06 -8.97 10.20
C ARG A 101 0.75 -8.08 11.41
N LEU A 102 0.07 -6.96 11.22
CA LEU A 102 -0.43 -6.13 12.33
C LEU A 102 -1.38 -6.91 13.24
N GLY A 103 -2.28 -7.71 12.65
CA GLY A 103 -3.16 -8.61 13.40
C GLY A 103 -2.40 -9.65 14.21
N GLU A 104 -1.40 -10.30 13.62
CA GLU A 104 -0.53 -11.27 14.32
C GLU A 104 0.29 -10.64 15.45
N LEU A 105 0.60 -9.35 15.34
CA LEU A 105 1.25 -8.55 16.38
C LEU A 105 0.26 -8.01 17.42
N ASN A 106 -1.00 -8.47 17.44
CA ASN A 106 -2.08 -7.98 18.30
C ASN A 106 -2.23 -6.45 18.24
N SER A 107 -2.17 -5.91 17.02
CA SER A 107 -2.19 -4.48 16.76
C SER A 107 -3.24 -4.12 15.70
N HIS A 108 -3.29 -2.84 15.34
CA HIS A 108 -4.26 -2.30 14.39
C HIS A 108 -3.61 -1.42 13.34
N THR A 109 -4.30 -1.21 12.22
CA THR A 109 -3.95 -0.22 11.18
C THR A 109 -4.10 1.21 11.72
N SER A 110 -3.53 2.20 11.02
CA SER A 110 -3.58 3.59 11.51
C SER A 110 -5.00 4.15 11.43
N ILE A 111 -5.48 4.73 12.54
CA ILE A 111 -6.77 5.45 12.57
C ILE A 111 -6.78 6.71 11.70
N LEU A 112 -5.60 7.21 11.33
CA LEU A 112 -5.43 8.39 10.48
C LEU A 112 -5.40 8.03 8.98
N ASN A 113 -5.49 6.74 8.63
CA ASN A 113 -5.54 6.29 7.24
C ASN A 113 -6.58 7.03 6.38
N PRO A 114 -7.80 7.34 6.85
CA PRO A 114 -8.75 8.12 6.05
C PRO A 114 -8.24 9.52 5.69
N ALA A 115 -7.52 10.18 6.60
CA ALA A 115 -6.94 11.50 6.34
C ALA A 115 -5.74 11.41 5.38
N PHE A 116 -4.85 10.43 5.58
CA PHE A 116 -3.73 10.19 4.69
C PHE A 116 -4.18 9.82 3.27
N TYR A 117 -5.17 8.94 3.16
CA TYR A 117 -5.80 8.58 1.89
C TYR A 117 -6.34 9.82 1.18
N ALA A 118 -7.13 10.66 1.86
CA ALA A 118 -7.71 11.86 1.24
C ALA A 118 -6.64 12.85 0.74
N MET A 119 -5.56 13.03 1.50
CA MET A 119 -4.43 13.88 1.10
C MET A 119 -3.69 13.31 -0.11
N SER A 120 -3.31 12.02 -0.06
CA SER A 120 -2.58 11.35 -1.14
C SER A 120 -3.40 11.27 -2.43
N TYR A 121 -4.71 11.01 -2.32
CA TYR A 121 -5.65 11.07 -3.44
C TYR A 121 -5.67 12.45 -4.10
N THR A 122 -5.74 13.51 -3.29
CA THR A 122 -5.73 14.88 -3.77
C THR A 122 -4.43 15.20 -4.49
N VAL A 123 -3.28 14.80 -3.93
CA VAL A 123 -1.97 14.97 -4.57
C VAL A 123 -1.91 14.24 -5.91
N GLY A 124 -2.37 12.98 -5.95
CA GLY A 124 -2.44 12.19 -7.17
C GLY A 124 -3.30 12.85 -8.26
N ALA A 125 -4.50 13.32 -7.89
CA ALA A 125 -5.40 14.01 -8.81
C ALA A 125 -4.82 15.33 -9.36
N VAL A 126 -4.08 16.07 -8.54
CA VAL A 126 -3.37 17.27 -9.00
C VAL A 126 -2.24 16.88 -9.95
N ALA A 127 -1.45 15.85 -9.63
CA ALA A 127 -0.34 15.39 -10.48
C ALA A 127 -0.83 14.93 -11.85
N GLY A 128 -1.89 14.11 -11.91
CA GLY A 128 -2.49 13.66 -13.16
C GLY A 128 -3.04 14.82 -14.01
N ALA A 129 -3.71 15.79 -13.37
CA ALA A 129 -4.24 16.97 -14.07
C ALA A 129 -3.15 17.87 -14.70
N LEU A 130 -1.98 17.98 -14.04
CA LEU A 130 -0.83 18.76 -14.51
C LEU A 130 -0.07 18.12 -15.68
N GLY A 131 -0.25 16.80 -15.90
CA GLY A 131 0.17 16.10 -17.11
C GLY A 131 1.06 14.87 -16.86
N ASP A 132 1.05 13.96 -17.81
CA ASP A 132 1.50 12.57 -17.63
C ASP A 132 3.00 12.42 -17.29
N LYS A 133 3.86 13.34 -17.77
CA LYS A 133 5.29 13.35 -17.42
C LYS A 133 5.54 13.63 -15.93
N TRP A 134 4.73 14.49 -15.33
CA TRP A 134 4.80 14.76 -13.89
C TRP A 134 4.27 13.57 -13.09
N SER A 135 3.22 12.91 -13.62
CA SER A 135 2.66 11.68 -13.05
C SER A 135 3.73 10.59 -12.94
N LEU A 136 4.38 10.24 -14.06
CA LEU A 136 5.42 9.20 -14.08
C LEU A 136 6.66 9.56 -13.27
N GLY A 137 7.08 10.83 -13.31
CA GLY A 137 8.20 11.29 -12.48
C GLY A 137 7.93 11.20 -10.98
N PHE A 138 6.67 11.40 -10.57
CA PHE A 138 6.25 11.25 -9.18
C PHE A 138 6.23 9.79 -8.74
N VAL A 139 5.73 8.88 -9.58
CA VAL A 139 5.72 7.43 -9.32
C VAL A 139 7.15 6.92 -9.10
N ALA A 140 8.05 7.20 -10.05
CA ALA A 140 9.45 6.81 -9.92
C ALA A 140 10.15 7.40 -8.68
N ALA A 141 9.80 8.63 -8.28
CA ALA A 141 10.33 9.21 -7.04
C ALA A 141 9.77 8.53 -5.79
N THR A 142 8.53 8.03 -5.85
CA THR A 142 7.86 7.32 -4.76
C THR A 142 8.46 5.93 -4.57
N GLU A 143 8.65 5.16 -5.65
CA GLU A 143 9.29 3.83 -5.63
C GLU A 143 10.70 3.89 -5.00
N ASN A 144 11.52 4.86 -5.42
CA ASN A 144 12.85 5.08 -4.82
C ASN A 144 12.77 5.34 -3.30
N GLN A 145 11.75 6.08 -2.87
CA GLN A 145 11.53 6.40 -1.46
C GLN A 145 11.00 5.19 -0.68
N VAL A 146 10.18 4.33 -1.30
CA VAL A 146 9.68 3.06 -0.73
C VAL A 146 10.84 2.09 -0.51
N CYS A 147 11.68 1.84 -1.52
CA CYS A 147 12.88 1.02 -1.40
C CYS A 147 13.79 1.45 -0.24
N ALA A 148 14.06 2.76 -0.14
CA ALA A 148 14.87 3.32 0.94
C ALA A 148 14.20 3.14 2.32
N HIS A 149 12.88 3.30 2.38
CA HIS A 149 12.08 3.14 3.59
C HIS A 149 12.05 1.69 4.09
N LEU A 150 11.79 0.73 3.21
CA LEU A 150 11.80 -0.71 3.50
C LEU A 150 13.18 -1.14 4.01
N THR A 151 14.25 -0.70 3.34
CA THR A 151 15.64 -0.97 3.78
C THR A 151 15.90 -0.43 5.19
N ALA A 152 15.40 0.76 5.52
CA ALA A 152 15.55 1.34 6.85
C ALA A 152 14.75 0.56 7.91
N HIS A 153 13.55 0.09 7.58
CA HIS A 153 12.71 -0.72 8.47
C HIS A 153 13.30 -2.11 8.71
N LEU A 154 13.83 -2.77 7.69
CA LEU A 154 14.52 -4.06 7.80
C LEU A 154 15.69 -4.04 8.79
N LYS A 155 16.40 -2.91 8.89
CA LYS A 155 17.50 -2.68 9.85
C LYS A 155 17.02 -2.39 11.27
N GLN A 156 15.79 -1.90 11.43
CA GLN A 156 15.22 -1.53 12.72
C GLN A 156 14.38 -2.65 13.36
N LEU A 157 13.94 -3.63 12.57
CA LEU A 157 13.19 -4.78 13.09
C LEU A 157 14.03 -5.56 14.12
N PRO A 158 13.40 -6.04 15.21
CA PRO A 158 14.03 -6.99 16.12
C PRO A 158 14.56 -8.20 15.34
N GLU A 159 15.75 -8.69 15.70
CA GLU A 159 16.37 -9.84 15.02
C GLU A 159 15.48 -11.09 15.00
N GLN A 160 14.67 -11.25 16.05
CA GLN A 160 13.76 -12.39 16.20
C GLN A 160 12.48 -12.26 15.37
N ASP A 161 12.12 -11.06 14.89
CA ASP A 161 10.89 -10.85 14.12
C ASP A 161 11.06 -11.22 12.64
N LEU A 162 11.34 -12.50 12.42
CA LEU A 162 11.53 -13.07 11.08
C LEU A 162 10.27 -12.99 10.22
N ARG A 163 9.09 -12.96 10.83
CA ARG A 163 7.82 -12.84 10.10
C ARG A 163 7.66 -11.45 9.50
N SER A 164 7.82 -10.38 10.29
CA SER A 164 7.79 -9.02 9.74
C SER A 164 8.90 -8.81 8.72
N ARG A 165 10.09 -9.38 8.97
CA ARG A 165 11.21 -9.33 8.03
C ARG A 165 10.85 -9.97 6.69
N ALA A 166 10.26 -11.17 6.69
CA ALA A 166 9.85 -11.85 5.45
C ALA A 166 8.80 -11.04 4.67
N VAL A 167 7.85 -10.38 5.34
CA VAL A 167 6.90 -9.47 4.67
C VAL A 167 7.64 -8.32 3.98
N LEU A 168 8.52 -7.62 4.71
CA LEU A 168 9.23 -6.48 4.15
C LEU A 168 10.26 -6.85 3.08
N GLU A 169 10.87 -8.03 3.16
CA GLU A 169 11.74 -8.56 2.11
C GLU A 169 10.94 -8.88 0.85
N GLY A 170 9.78 -9.51 0.96
CA GLY A 170 8.90 -9.77 -0.18
C GLY A 170 8.40 -8.48 -0.85
N MET A 171 8.00 -7.49 -0.06
CA MET A 171 7.66 -6.16 -0.58
C MET A 171 8.85 -5.53 -1.29
N TYR A 172 10.04 -5.56 -0.68
CA TYR A 172 11.25 -4.99 -1.27
C TYR A 172 11.65 -5.67 -2.58
N GLU A 173 11.46 -6.98 -2.70
CA GLU A 173 11.73 -7.72 -3.95
C GLU A 173 10.74 -7.36 -5.08
N ASP A 174 9.48 -7.09 -4.75
CA ASP A 174 8.47 -6.66 -5.72
C ASP A 174 8.74 -5.23 -6.26
N GLU A 175 9.49 -4.42 -5.50
CA GLU A 175 9.76 -2.97 -5.77
C GLU A 175 11.06 -2.70 -6.55
N LEU A 176 11.82 -3.76 -6.92
CA LEU A 176 13.11 -3.69 -7.63
C LEU A 176 12.98 -3.85 -9.15
#